data_AF-A0A4U9D2B6-F1
#
_entry.id   AF-A0A4U9D2B6-F1
#
_cell.length_a   1.000
_cell.length_b   1.000
_cell.length_c   1.000
_cell.angle_alpha   90.00
_cell.angle_beta   90.00
_cell.angle_gamma   90.00
#
_symmetry.space_group_name_H-M   'P 1'
#
loop_
_entity.id
_entity.type
_entity.pdbx_description
1 polymer ?
#
loop_
_entity_poly.entity_id
_entity_poly.type
_entity_poly.pdbx_seq_one_letter_code
_entity_poly.pdbx_strand_id
1 'polypeptide(L)'
;MARKIIVVTAAYGNDRVRELGGQSAVLPFIAGSGADGVEIRRELFSAEELNRLPALAAEIESHGLAGLLLRAGSPVRRRRVA
;
A
#
# COMPACT_ATOMS: atom_id res chain seq x y z
N MET A 1 -9.09 -18.19 13.14
CA MET A 1 -8.05 -17.40 12.46
C MET A 1 -8.48 -15.94 12.51
N ALA A 2 -7.68 -15.05 13.10
CA ALA A 2 -8.00 -13.62 13.15
C ALA A 2 -8.02 -13.03 11.73
N ARG A 3 -8.94 -12.11 11.44
CA ARG A 3 -9.03 -11.45 10.13
C ARG A 3 -7.96 -10.37 10.05
N LYS A 4 -7.23 -10.32 8.93
CA LYS A 4 -6.26 -9.25 8.66
C LYS A 4 -6.92 -8.05 8.00
N ILE A 5 -6.56 -6.85 8.44
CA ILE A 5 -6.97 -5.56 7.89
C ILE A 5 -5.86 -5.07 6.94
N ILE A 6 -6.21 -4.91 5.66
CA ILE A 6 -5.28 -4.41 4.63
C ILE A 6 -5.80 -3.08 4.12
N VAL A 7 -4.95 -2.05 4.11
CA VAL A 7 -5.28 -0.73 3.57
C VAL A 7 -4.69 -0.58 2.18
N VAL A 8 -5.50 -0.11 1.23
CA VAL A 8 -5.04 0.16 -0.14
C VAL A 8 -4.55 1.60 -0.22
N THR A 9 -3.33 1.84 -0.70
CA THR A 9 -2.76 3.20 -0.83
C THR A 9 -3.64 4.13 -1.66
N ALA A 10 -4.30 3.62 -2.69
CA ALA A 10 -5.22 4.39 -3.52
C ALA A 10 -6.49 4.88 -2.80
N ALA A 11 -6.78 4.37 -1.60
CA ALA A 11 -7.88 4.91 -0.78
C ALA A 11 -7.62 6.36 -0.36
N TYR A 12 -6.36 6.81 -0.33
CA TYR A 12 -5.99 8.20 -0.10
C TYR A 12 -6.17 9.11 -1.33
N GLY A 13 -6.50 8.53 -2.50
CA GLY A 13 -6.60 9.24 -3.78
C GLY A 13 -5.26 9.26 -4.53
N ASN A 14 -5.27 8.95 -5.83
CA ASN A 14 -4.05 8.80 -6.62
C ASN A 14 -3.22 10.09 -6.69
N ASP A 15 -3.88 11.24 -6.88
CA ASP A 15 -3.19 12.52 -6.98
C ASP A 15 -2.58 12.92 -5.63
N ARG A 16 -3.33 12.68 -4.55
CA ARG A 16 -2.83 12.91 -3.20
C ARG A 16 -1.62 12.05 -2.87
N VAL A 17 -1.62 10.77 -3.25
CA VAL A 17 -0.47 9.88 -3.07
C VAL A 17 0.74 10.39 -3.85
N ARG A 18 0.55 10.92 -5.06
CA ARG A 18 1.64 11.53 -5.84
C ARG A 18 2.18 12.80 -5.20
N GLU A 19 1.30 13.69 -4.73
CA GLU A 19 1.67 14.92 -4.00
C GLU A 19 2.47 14.62 -2.73
N LEU A 20 2.14 13.54 -2.03
CA LEU A 20 2.84 13.12 -0.82
C LEU A 20 4.22 12.52 -1.09
N GLY A 21 4.62 12.36 -2.35
CA GLY A 21 5.91 11.76 -2.72
C GLY A 21 5.84 10.25 -3.00
N GLY A 22 4.64 9.73 -3.29
CA GLY A 22 4.44 8.35 -3.71
C GLY A 22 3.84 7.46 -2.62
N GLN A 23 3.85 6.15 -2.89
CA GLN A 23 3.15 5.17 -2.05
C GLN A 23 3.85 4.85 -0.73
N SER A 24 5.17 5.05 -0.63
CA SER A 24 5.91 4.91 0.62
C SER A 24 5.51 5.98 1.64
N ALA A 25 5.22 7.20 1.19
CA ALA A 25 4.89 8.32 2.05
C ALA A 25 3.62 8.12 2.89
N VAL A 26 2.74 7.18 2.52
CA VAL A 26 1.52 6.87 3.27
C VAL A 26 1.66 5.71 4.26
N LEU A 27 2.78 4.97 4.23
CA LEU A 27 3.01 3.83 5.12
C LEU A 27 2.94 4.19 6.61
N PRO A 28 3.47 5.34 7.08
CA PRO A 28 3.36 5.71 8.49
C PRO A 28 1.91 5.89 8.96
N PHE A 29 1.02 6.42 8.10
CA PHE A 29 -0.39 6.59 8.43
C PHE A 29 -1.13 5.25 8.52
N ILE A 30 -0.80 4.32 7.62
CA ILE A 30 -1.39 2.97 7.59
C ILE A 30 -0.94 2.15 8.80
N ALA A 31 0.35 2.22 9.15
CA ALA A 31 0.87 1.58 10.36
C ALA A 31 0.21 2.17 11.62
N GLY A 32 0.09 3.50 11.68
CA GLY A 32 -0.55 4.20 12.79
C GLY A 32 -2.05 3.89 12.96
N SER A 33 -2.73 3.40 11.93
CA SER A 33 -4.14 3.00 12.04
C SER A 33 -4.35 1.59 12.62
N GLY A 34 -3.28 0.84 12.88
CA GLY A 34 -3.36 -0.56 13.33
C GLY A 34 -3.71 -1.55 12.22
N ALA A 35 -3.39 -1.23 10.97
CA ALA A 35 -3.55 -2.17 9.86
C ALA A 35 -2.51 -3.30 9.94
N ASP A 36 -2.88 -4.49 9.46
CA ASP A 36 -1.96 -5.64 9.36
C ASP A 36 -1.11 -5.60 8.08
N GLY A 37 -1.47 -4.76 7.12
CA GLY A 37 -0.77 -4.68 5.86
C GLY A 37 -1.27 -3.60 4.90
N VAL A 38 -0.56 -3.50 3.78
CA VAL A 38 -0.78 -2.50 2.75
C VAL A 38 -0.86 -3.15 1.37
N GLU A 39 -1.83 -2.71 0.59
CA GLU A 39 -1.92 -2.98 -0.84
C GLU A 39 -1.38 -1.77 -1.62
N ILE A 40 -0.32 -2.00 -2.38
CA ILE A 40 0.27 -1.01 -3.29
C ILE A 40 -0.19 -1.26 -4.72
N ARG A 41 -0.42 -0.18 -5.46
CA ARG A 41 -0.82 -0.19 -6.87
C ARG A 41 0.38 -0.09 -7.78
N ARG A 42 0.61 -1.10 -8.62
CA ARG A 42 1.72 -1.09 -9.58
C ARG A 42 1.64 0.11 -10.52
N GLU A 43 0.44 0.48 -10.93
CA GLU A 43 0.13 1.57 -11.86
C GLU A 43 0.43 2.98 -11.33
N LEU A 44 0.70 3.13 -10.03
CA LEU A 44 1.08 4.40 -9.42
C LEU A 44 2.60 4.59 -9.34
N PHE A 45 3.39 3.60 -9.75
CA PHE A 45 4.84 3.71 -9.83
C PHE A 45 5.30 4.10 -11.23
N SER A 46 6.35 4.91 -11.29
CA SER A 46 7.22 5.04 -12.45
C SER A 46 8.05 3.78 -12.68
N ALA A 47 8.64 3.65 -13.88
CA ALA A 47 9.54 2.53 -14.19
C ALA A 47 10.73 2.46 -13.24
N GLU A 48 11.24 3.60 -12.78
CA GLU A 48 12.36 3.66 -11.83
C GLU A 48 11.96 3.18 -10.43
N GLU A 49 10.80 3.60 -9.94
CA GLU A 49 10.29 3.16 -8.64
C GLU A 49 9.97 1.66 -8.63
N LEU A 50 9.53 1.11 -9.77
CA LEU A 50 9.34 -0.34 -9.90
C LEU A 50 10.65 -1.13 -9.73
N ASN A 51 11.80 -0.55 -10.09
CA ASN A 51 13.10 -1.18 -9.83
C ASN A 51 13.49 -1.13 -8.34
N ARG A 52 12.85 -0.25 -7.57
CA ARG A 52 13.07 -0.07 -6.12
C ARG A 52 12.06 -0.82 -5.26
N LEU A 53 11.23 -1.70 -5.84
CA LEU A 53 10.28 -2.53 -5.10
C LEU A 53 10.90 -3.34 -3.95
N PRO A 54 12.11 -3.91 -4.05
CA PRO A 54 12.74 -4.58 -2.91
C PRO A 54 13.00 -3.66 -1.73
N ALA A 55 13.40 -2.41 -1.98
CA ALA A 55 13.60 -1.42 -0.92
C ALA A 55 12.26 -1.03 -0.27
N LEU A 56 11.21 -0.85 -1.09
CA LEU A 56 9.87 -0.60 -0.58
C LEU A 56 9.33 -1.76 0.27
N ALA A 57 9.62 -3.02 -0.10
CA ALA A 57 9.23 -4.18 0.69
C ALA A 57 9.89 -4.15 2.09
N ALA A 58 11.19 -3.85 2.16
CA ALA A 58 11.89 -3.68 3.43
C ALA A 58 11.32 -2.52 4.28
N GLU A 59 10.93 -1.42 3.63
CA GLU A 59 10.28 -0.28 4.30
C GLU A 59 8.92 -0.70 4.90
N ILE A 60 8.08 -1.39 4.12
CA ILE A 60 6.79 -1.93 4.58
C ILE A 60 6.97 -2.85 5.79
N GLU A 61 7.95 -3.76 5.75
CA GLU A 61 8.26 -4.65 6.86
C GLU A 61 8.75 -3.90 8.10
N SER A 62 9.54 -2.85 7.94
CA SER A 62 10.01 -2.00 9.05
C SER A 62 8.87 -1.28 9.78
N HIS A 63 7.74 -1.05 9.09
CA HIS A 63 6.51 -0.53 9.66
C HIS A 63 5.62 -1.62 10.30
N GLY A 64 6.05 -2.89 10.30
CA GLY A 64 5.27 -4.01 10.83
C GLY A 64 4.09 -4.42 9.95
N LEU A 65 4.07 -3.97 8.69
CA LEU A 65 3.00 -4.23 7.74
C LEU A 65 3.35 -5.41 6.82
N ALA A 66 2.34 -6.17 6.38
CA ALA A 66 2.48 -7.09 5.26
C ALA A 66 2.27 -6.35 3.92
N GLY A 67 3.18 -6.50 2.96
CA GLY A 67 3.07 -5.88 1.64
C GLY A 67 2.40 -6.76 0.59
N LEU A 68 1.43 -6.20 -0.15
CA LEU A 68 0.84 -6.84 -1.33
C LEU A 68 0.92 -5.91 -2.55
N LEU A 69 1.64 -6.33 -3.58
CA LEU A 69 1.66 -5.64 -4.87
C LEU A 69 0.56 -6.20 -5.78
N LEU A 70 -0.43 -5.38 -6.14
CA LEU A 70 -1.44 -5.76 -7.11
C LEU A 70 -1.21 -5.14 -8.49
N ARG A 71 -1.56 -5.94 -9.50
CA ARG A 71 -1.79 -5.46 -10.86
C ARG A 71 -3.24 -5.00 -10.99
N ALA A 72 -3.49 -4.02 -11.84
CA ALA A 72 -4.84 -3.64 -12.24
C ALA A 72 -5.65 -4.90 -12.63
N GLY A 73 -6.81 -5.11 -12.00
CA GLY A 73 -7.70 -6.24 -12.24
C GLY A 73 -7.65 -7.39 -11.23
N SER A 74 -6.73 -7.38 -10.23
CA SER A 74 -6.72 -8.44 -9.20
C SER A 74 -7.93 -8.34 -8.26
N PRO A 75 -8.73 -9.41 -8.09
CA PRO A 75 -9.90 -9.40 -7.23
C PRO A 75 -9.50 -9.56 -5.76
N VAL A 76 -9.09 -8.47 -5.12
CA VAL A 76 -9.07 -8.42 -3.64
C VAL A 76 -10.50 -8.14 -3.18
N ARG A 77 -11.07 -9.04 -2.36
CA ARG A 77 -12.41 -8.87 -1.79
C ARG A 77 -12.44 -7.63 -0.89
N ARG A 78 -12.92 -6.51 -1.43
CA ARG A 78 -13.11 -5.25 -0.70
C ARG A 78 -14.40 -5.32 0.10
N ARG A 79 -14.33 -5.21 1.43
CA ARG A 79 -15.50 -4.85 2.24
C ARG A 79 -15.41 -3.36 2.52
N ARG A 80 -16.37 -2.59 2.02
CA ARG A 80 -16.55 -1.19 2.39
C ARG A 80 -16.92 -1.20 3.88
N VAL A 81 -16.12 -0.58 4.73
CA VAL A 81 -16.55 -0.28 6.11
C VAL A 81 -17.54 0.86 5.98
N ALA A 82 -18.79 0.62 6.39
CA ALA A 82 -19.87 1.60 6.40
C ALA A 82 -19.81 2.43 7.68
#